data_AF-A0A2L2YXF4-F1
#
_entry.id   AF-A0A2L2YXF4-F1
#
_cell.length_a   1.000
_cell.length_b   1.000
_cell.length_c   1.000
_cell.angle_alpha   90.00
_cell.angle_beta   90.00
_cell.angle_gamma   90.00
#
_symmetry.space_group_name_H-M   'P 1'
#
loop_
_entity.id
_entity.type
_entity.pdbx_description
1 polymer ?
#
loop_
_entity_poly.entity_id
_entity_poly.type
_entity_poly.pdbx_seq_one_letter_code
_entity_poly.pdbx_strand_id
1 'polypeptide(L)' 'VSYLLIICTQPLSLLFCFKVVQEYERAVIFRLGRLSKGVASGPGLFIILPCTDNYCKVDLRTVSFNVPPQAVLS' A
#
# COMPACT_ATOMS: atom_id res chain seq x y z
N VAL A 1 -6.39 -25.27 2.56
CA VAL A 1 -4.98 -24.94 2.92
C VAL A 1 -4.81 -23.45 3.23
N SER A 2 -5.23 -22.54 2.32
CA SER A 2 -5.18 -21.09 2.52
C SER A 2 -5.93 -20.59 3.78
N TYR A 3 -7.14 -21.08 4.04
CA TYR A 3 -7.90 -20.72 5.25
C TYR A 3 -7.27 -21.20 6.57
N LEU A 4 -6.54 -22.33 6.55
CA LEU A 4 -5.83 -22.87 7.71
C LEU A 4 -4.62 -22.01 8.09
N LEU A 5 -3.87 -21.54 7.09
CA LEU A 5 -2.76 -20.62 7.29
C LEU A 5 -3.23 -19.29 7.89
N ILE A 6 -4.36 -18.75 7.40
CA ILE A 6 -4.96 -17.52 7.93
C ILE A 6 -5.29 -17.66 9.42
N ILE A 7 -5.92 -18.76 9.85
CA ILE A 7 -6.32 -18.98 11.25
C ILE A 7 -5.10 -19.14 12.17
N CYS A 8 -4.05 -19.84 11.74
CA CYS A 8 -2.81 -19.97 12.51
C CYS A 8 -2.05 -18.64 12.65
N THR A 9 -2.05 -17.79 11.62
CA THR A 9 -1.34 -16.49 11.65
C THR A 9 -2.15 -15.37 12.30
N GLN A 10 -3.48 -15.48 12.34
CA GLN A 10 -4.39 -14.45 12.84
C GLN A 10 -4.06 -13.92 14.25
N PRO A 11 -3.86 -14.76 15.30
CA PRO A 11 -3.65 -14.25 16.66
C PRO A 11 -2.31 -13.53 16.82
N LEU A 12 -1.26 -13.95 16.11
CA LEU A 12 0.05 -13.30 16.14
C LEU A 12 0.07 -12.00 15.30
N SER A 13 -0.64 -12.00 14.17
CA SER A 13 -0.69 -10.88 13.25
C SER A 13 -1.48 -9.68 13.76
N LEU A 14 -2.49 -9.90 14.61
CA LEU A 14 -3.40 -8.85 15.12
C LEU A 14 -2.68 -7.67 15.77
N LEU A 15 -1.53 -7.91 16.40
CA LEU A 15 -0.71 -6.86 17.02
C LEU A 15 0.00 -5.95 15.99
N PHE A 16 0.29 -6.47 14.79
CA PHE A 16 1.00 -5.75 13.73
C PHE A 16 0.08 -5.25 12.61
N CYS A 17 -1.23 -5.50 12.72
CA CYS A 17 -2.20 -5.13 11.69
C CYS A 17 -2.44 -3.62 11.58
N PHE A 18 -2.09 -2.83 12.60
CA PHE A 18 -2.34 -1.40 12.63
C PHE A 18 -1.25 -0.63 11.88
N LYS A 19 -1.64 0.01 10.77
CA LYS A 19 -0.78 0.92 10.01
C LYS A 19 -1.46 2.27 9.85
N VAL A 20 -0.72 3.32 10.18
CA VAL A 20 -1.18 4.71 10.04
C VAL A 20 -0.70 5.27 8.70
N VAL A 21 -1.61 5.94 7.99
CA VAL A 21 -1.35 6.57 6.68
C VAL A 21 -1.54 8.06 6.82
N GLN A 22 -0.55 8.82 6.38
CA GLN A 22 -0.53 10.27 6.49
C GLN A 22 -1.45 10.92 5.43
N GLU A 23 -1.92 12.15 5.68
CA GLU A 23 -2.78 12.92 4.76
C GLU A 23 -2.20 13.14 3.36
N TYR A 24 -0.87 13.18 3.25
CA TYR A 24 -0.17 13.39 1.99
C TYR A 24 0.11 12.09 1.23
N GLU A 25 -0.17 10.93 1.83
CA GLU A 25 0.04 9.62 1.23
C GLU A 25 -1.33 8.98 0.92
N ARG A 26 -1.48 8.43 -0.28
CA ARG A 26 -2.59 7.51 -0.59
C ARG A 26 -2.14 6.08 -0.42
N ALA A 27 -2.94 5.30 0.30
CA ALA A 27 -2.74 3.86 0.43
C ALA A 27 -3.57 3.08 -0.59
N VAL A 28 -2.93 2.14 -1.26
CA VAL A 28 -3.59 1.12 -2.09
C VAL A 28 -3.34 -0.23 -1.46
N ILE A 29 -4.42 -0.93 -1.10
CA ILE A 29 -4.37 -2.25 -0.47
C ILE A 29 -4.86 -3.30 -1.47
N PHE A 30 -4.00 -4.27 -1.75
CA PHE A 30 -4.31 -5.42 -2.59
C PHE A 30 -4.51 -6.65 -1.73
N ARG A 31 -5.73 -7.16 -1.68
CA ARG A 31 -6.08 -8.39 -0.96
C ARG A 31 -6.10 -9.54 -1.95
N LEU A 32 -5.18 -10.50 -1.81
CA LEU A 32 -5.10 -11.69 -2.68
C LEU A 32 -5.07 -11.34 -4.19
N GLY A 33 -4.36 -10.27 -4.57
CA GLY A 33 -4.27 -9.82 -5.96
C GLY A 33 -5.50 -9.08 -6.48
N ARG A 34 -6.51 -8.83 -5.64
CA ARG A 34 -7.68 -8.00 -5.99
C ARG A 34 -7.58 -6.65 -5.29
N LEU A 35 -7.90 -5.59 -6.02
CA LEU A 35 -8.09 -4.26 -5.44
C LEU A 35 -9.24 -4.34 -4.43
N SER A 36 -8.98 -3.86 -3.22
CA SER A 36 -10.05 -3.70 -2.22
C SER A 36 -11.12 -2.76 -2.80
N LYS A 37 -12.40 -3.12 -2.66
CA LYS A 37 -13.55 -2.44 -3.30
C LYS A 37 -13.68 -0.94 -2.95
N GLY A 38 -12.97 -0.45 -1.95
CA GLY A 38 -12.83 0.97 -1.65
C GLY A 38 -11.62 1.55 -2.36
N VAL A 39 -11.87 2.27 -3.46
CA VAL A 39 -10.90 3.14 -4.15
C VAL A 39 -10.02 3.87 -3.14
N ALA A 40 -8.70 3.77 -3.34
CA ALA A 40 -7.61 4.48 -2.66
C ALA A 40 -8.04 5.06 -1.31
N SER A 41 -7.89 4.24 -0.27
CA SER A 41 -8.41 4.61 1.03
C SER A 41 -7.73 5.89 1.51
N GLY A 42 -8.56 6.86 1.92
CA GLY A 42 -8.12 8.17 2.37
C GLY A 42 -7.22 8.09 3.61
N PRO A 43 -6.69 9.22 4.09
CA PRO A 43 -5.82 9.21 5.26
C PRO A 43 -6.52 8.68 6.50
N GLY A 44 -5.79 7.91 7.30
CA GLY A 44 -6.38 7.24 8.46
C GLY A 44 -5.64 5.98 8.89
N LEU A 45 -6.27 5.27 9.83
CA LEU A 45 -5.79 4.01 10.38
C LEU A 45 -6.34 2.85 9.53
N PHE A 46 -5.43 2.05 8.98
CA PHE A 46 -5.78 0.85 8.23
C PHE A 46 -5.39 -0.40 8.99
N ILE A 47 -6.31 -1.37 8.96
CA ILE A 47 -6.08 -2.73 9.45
C ILE A 47 -5.68 -3.56 8.24
N ILE A 48 -4.40 -3.95 8.17
CA ILE A 48 -3.81 -4.67 7.05
C ILE A 48 -3.33 -6.02 7.58
N LEU A 49 -3.79 -7.12 6.97
CA LEU A 49 -3.27 -8.44 7.33
C LEU A 49 -1.90 -8.69 6.67
N PRO A 50 -0.82 -8.87 7.45
CA PRO A 50 0.54 -8.97 6.90
C PRO A 50 0.76 -10.19 5.99
N CYS A 51 -0.07 -11.23 6.10
CA CYS A 51 0.09 -12.46 5.31
C CYS A 51 -0.69 -12.46 3.99
N THR A 52 -1.65 -11.56 3.82
CA THR A 52 -2.69 -11.68 2.79
C THR A 52 -2.90 -10.38 2.01
N ASP A 53 -2.66 -9.25 2.68
CA ASP A 53 -2.85 -7.92 2.15
C ASP A 53 -1.48 -7.32 1.81
N ASN A 54 -1.30 -6.93 0.56
CA ASN A 54 -0.15 -6.12 0.13
C ASN A 54 -0.51 -4.65 0.21
N TYR A 55 0.42 -3.85 0.73
CA TYR A 55 0.20 -2.44 1.02
C TYR A 55 1.21 -1.57 0.25
N CYS A 56 0.70 -0.65 -0.55
CA CYS A 56 1.52 0.31 -1.29
C CYS A 56 1.11 1.74 -0.93
N LYS A 57 2.08 2.58 -0.59
CA LYS A 57 1.93 4.02 -0.39
C LYS A 57 2.30 4.74 -1.67
N VAL A 58 1.46 5.67 -2.09
CA VAL A 58 1.74 6.59 -3.20
C VAL A 58 1.70 8.00 -2.64
N ASP A 59 2.81 8.73 -2.79
CA ASP A 59 2.88 10.15 -2.43
C ASP A 59 2.07 10.97 -3.45
N LEU A 60 1.29 11.92 -2.95
CA LEU A 60 0.52 12.85 -3.79
C LEU A 60 1.33 14.09 -4.20
N ARG A 61 2.53 14.26 -3.67
CA ARG A 61 3.37 15.43 -3.96
C ARG A 61 3.95 15.38 -5.39
N THR A 62 4.10 16.56 -5.98
CA THR A 62 4.74 16.70 -7.29
C THR A 62 6.24 16.45 -7.17
N VAL A 63 6.75 15.47 -7.90
CA VAL A 63 8.20 15.19 -8.00
C VAL A 63 8.74 15.90 -9.24
N SER A 64 9.72 16.79 -9.06
CA SER A 64 10.48 17.38 -10.17
C SER A 64 11.61 16.44 -10.58
N PHE A 65 11.65 16.09 -11.87
CA PHE A 65 12.77 15.34 -12.44
C PHE A 65 13.66 16.30 -13.24
N ASN A 66 14.97 16.23 -13.00
CA ASN A 66 15.93 16.95 -13.83
C ASN A 66 16.18 16.13 -15.09
N VAL A 67 15.81 16.69 -16.25
CA VAL A 67 16.06 16.08 -17.54
C VAL A 67 17.56 16.22 -17.86
N PRO A 68 18.27 15.12 -18.22
CA PRO A 68 19.65 15.23 -18.62
C PRO A 68 19.77 16.07 -19.91
N PRO A 69 20.81 16.91 -20.05
CA PRO A 69 21.00 17.71 -21.24
C PRO A 69 21.25 16.81 -22.46
N GLN A 70 20.42 16.92 -23.49
CA GLN A 70 20.59 16.19 -24.76
C GLN A 70 21.20 17.13 -25.81
N ALA A 71 22.28 16.71 -26.46
CA ALA A 71 22.84 17.46 -27.59
C ALA A 71 21.92 17.31 -28.81
N VAL A 72 21.28 18.40 -29.21
CA VAL A 72 20.52 18.51 -30.46
C VAL A 72 21.46 18.97 -31.58
N LEU A 73 21.60 18.15 -32.61
CA LEU A 73 22.22 18.54 -33.88
C LEU A 73 21.11 19.16 -34.74
N SER A 74 21.20 20.47 -34.97
CA SER A 74 20.33 21.20 -35.91
C SER A 74 20.85 21.08 -37.34
#